data_AF-A0A9E5J2X4-F1
#
_entry.id   AF-A0A9E5J2X4-F1
#
_cell.length_a   1.000
_cell.length_b   1.000
_cell.length_c   1.000
_cell.angle_alpha   90.00
_cell.angle_beta   90.00
_cell.angle_gamma   90.00
#
_symmetry.space_group_name_H-M   'P 1'
#
loop_
_entity.id
_entity.type
_entity.pdbx_description
1 polymer ?
#
loop_
_entity_poly.entity_id
_entity_poly.type
_entity_poly.pdbx_seq_one_letter_code
_entity_poly.pdbx_strand_id
1 'polypeptide(L)'
;GLGINYNGDTPPAADQLWHQLLAKLDARGYGDRQLMIEPGRSLVGNAGVCLTDVVFMKPGEQKNFCIIDAAMNDLPRPAMYQAFHHIVPVTPRSGATTLVDVVGPVCESGDWIGRDRELNVQAGDTLAVLSAGAYCMSMASNYNTRGRAAEVLIDGKAVHLIRERETPQDTFQSERLVK
;
A
#
# COMPACT_ATOMS: atom_id res chain seq x y z
N GLY A 1 7.78 -0.85 -16.88
CA GLY A 1 7.71 -2.13 -16.15
C GLY A 1 6.35 -2.76 -16.36
N LEU A 2 6.23 -4.07 -16.19
CA LEU A 2 4.94 -4.77 -16.27
C LEU A 2 3.98 -4.25 -15.20
N GLY A 3 2.75 -3.92 -15.61
CA GLY A 3 1.70 -3.37 -14.74
C GLY A 3 1.08 -4.42 -13.82
N ILE A 4 0.26 -3.97 -12.86
CA ILE A 4 -0.60 -4.81 -12.03
C ILE A 4 -2.01 -4.21 -11.99
N ASN A 5 -2.99 -5.02 -11.59
CA ASN A 5 -4.35 -4.56 -11.38
C ASN A 5 -4.46 -3.80 -10.04
N TYR A 6 -4.73 -2.50 -10.11
CA TYR A 6 -5.07 -1.67 -8.94
C TYR A 6 -6.57 -1.38 -8.85
N ASN A 7 -7.28 -1.24 -9.98
CA ASN A 7 -8.70 -0.88 -10.03
C ASN A 7 -9.44 -1.47 -11.25
N GLY A 8 -9.41 -2.78 -11.42
CA GLY A 8 -9.97 -3.45 -12.59
C GLY A 8 -9.09 -3.37 -13.84
N ASP A 9 -7.82 -2.98 -13.70
CA ASP A 9 -6.88 -2.94 -14.82
C ASP A 9 -6.57 -4.36 -15.31
N THR A 10 -6.38 -4.50 -16.62
CA THR A 10 -6.08 -5.77 -17.29
C THR A 10 -4.70 -5.74 -17.94
N PRO A 11 -3.60 -5.62 -17.17
CA PRO A 11 -2.26 -5.71 -17.74
C PRO A 11 -2.08 -7.09 -18.40
N PRO A 12 -1.26 -7.18 -19.46
CA PRO A 12 -0.98 -8.46 -20.09
C PRO A 12 -0.37 -9.42 -19.08
N ALA A 13 -0.70 -10.70 -19.18
CA ALA A 13 -0.04 -11.73 -18.39
C ALA A 13 1.47 -11.73 -18.70
N ALA A 14 2.30 -11.93 -17.67
CA ALA A 14 3.75 -11.81 -17.79
C ALA A 14 4.29 -12.77 -18.86
N ASP A 15 3.88 -14.03 -18.80
CA ASP A 15 4.21 -15.09 -19.75
C ASP A 15 3.82 -14.71 -21.19
N GLN A 16 2.63 -14.15 -21.40
CA GLN A 16 2.18 -13.72 -22.71
C GLN A 16 3.02 -12.54 -23.24
N LEU A 17 3.27 -11.54 -22.38
CA LEU A 17 4.09 -10.38 -22.75
C LEU A 17 5.51 -10.79 -23.13
N TRP A 18 6.14 -11.65 -22.31
CA TRP A 18 7.51 -12.09 -22.55
C TRP A 18 7.63 -12.92 -23.82
N HIS A 19 6.73 -13.87 -24.07
CA HIS A 19 6.75 -14.62 -25.32
C HIS A 19 6.64 -13.70 -26.56
N GLN A 20 5.74 -12.72 -26.54
CA GLN A 20 5.59 -11.77 -27.65
C GLN A 20 6.82 -10.89 -27.84
N LEU A 21 7.44 -10.43 -26.75
CA LEU A 21 8.65 -9.63 -26.78
C LEU A 21 9.83 -10.45 -27.36
N LEU A 22 10.04 -11.65 -26.84
CA LEU A 22 11.13 -12.54 -27.25
C LEU A 22 11.02 -12.94 -28.72
N ALA A 23 9.81 -13.28 -29.19
CA ALA A 23 9.57 -13.60 -30.60
C ALA A 23 9.92 -12.42 -31.54
N LYS A 24 9.62 -11.18 -31.14
CA LYS A 24 9.97 -9.98 -31.91
C LYS A 24 11.47 -9.70 -31.93
N LEU A 25 12.17 -10.00 -30.83
CA LEU A 25 13.62 -9.84 -30.75
C LEU A 25 14.33 -10.87 -31.62
N ASP A 26 13.87 -12.12 -31.57
CA ASP A 26 14.40 -13.22 -32.37
C ASP A 26 14.19 -12.97 -33.88
N ALA A 27 12.99 -12.56 -34.29
CA ALA A 27 12.69 -12.20 -35.68
C ALA A 27 13.55 -11.05 -36.23
N ARG A 28 14.20 -10.27 -35.34
CA ARG A 28 15.14 -9.19 -35.69
C ARG A 28 16.61 -9.61 -35.60
N GLY A 29 16.90 -10.88 -35.33
CA GLY A 29 18.25 -11.42 -35.22
C GLY A 29 18.91 -11.21 -33.84
N TYR A 30 18.12 -10.95 -32.80
CA TYR A 30 18.63 -10.75 -31.43
C TYR A 30 18.34 -11.93 -30.49
N GLY A 31 17.90 -13.08 -31.00
CA GLY A 31 17.51 -14.25 -30.19
C GLY A 31 18.63 -14.80 -29.29
N ASP A 32 19.87 -14.73 -29.75
CA ASP A 32 21.05 -15.23 -29.01
C ASP A 32 21.61 -14.24 -27.98
N ARG A 33 20.97 -13.07 -27.81
CA ARG A 33 21.42 -12.06 -26.85
C ARG A 33 20.93 -12.42 -25.45
N GLN A 34 21.78 -12.17 -24.47
CA GLN A 34 21.35 -12.16 -23.07
C GLN A 34 20.41 -10.98 -22.85
N LEU A 35 19.21 -11.27 -22.36
CA LEU A 35 18.20 -10.26 -22.04
C LEU A 35 18.05 -10.17 -20.53
N MET A 36 18.06 -8.94 -20.03
CA MET A 36 17.82 -8.63 -18.62
C MET A 36 16.50 -7.88 -18.49
N ILE A 37 15.67 -8.32 -17.55
CA ILE A 37 14.37 -7.72 -17.25
C ILE A 37 14.35 -7.40 -15.76
N GLU A 38 13.86 -6.22 -15.40
CA GLU A 38 13.87 -5.71 -14.02
C GLU A 38 12.42 -5.53 -13.50
N PRO A 39 11.65 -6.61 -13.31
CA PRO A 39 10.30 -6.50 -12.79
C PRO A 39 10.33 -6.21 -11.28
N GLY A 40 9.81 -5.05 -10.88
CA GLY A 40 9.57 -4.75 -9.45
C GLY A 40 8.11 -4.94 -9.09
N ARG A 41 7.27 -4.01 -9.55
CA ARG A 41 5.84 -3.91 -9.18
C ARG A 41 5.06 -5.20 -9.44
N SER A 42 5.31 -5.84 -10.58
CA SER A 42 4.62 -7.05 -10.98
C SER A 42 4.97 -8.29 -10.15
N LEU A 43 6.10 -8.27 -9.43
CA LEU A 43 6.47 -9.35 -8.53
C LEU A 43 5.84 -9.17 -7.15
N VAL A 44 5.97 -7.96 -6.57
CA VAL A 44 5.69 -7.75 -5.15
C VAL A 44 4.44 -6.92 -4.87
N GLY A 45 3.91 -6.20 -5.86
CA GLY A 45 2.82 -5.24 -5.65
C GLY A 45 1.58 -5.84 -5.00
N ASN A 46 1.03 -6.89 -5.60
CA ASN A 46 -0.15 -7.61 -5.07
C ASN A 46 0.19 -8.66 -4.00
N ALA A 47 1.48 -8.90 -3.73
CA ALA A 47 1.91 -9.82 -2.68
C ALA A 47 1.86 -9.21 -1.28
N GLY A 48 1.73 -7.88 -1.17
CA GLY A 48 1.66 -7.16 0.10
C GLY A 48 0.37 -6.37 0.26
N VAL A 49 -0.11 -6.31 1.50
CA VAL A 49 -1.22 -5.47 1.94
C VAL A 49 -0.78 -4.67 3.17
N CYS A 50 -1.34 -3.48 3.37
CA CYS A 50 -1.17 -2.73 4.60
C CYS A 50 -2.41 -2.93 5.47
N LEU A 51 -2.24 -3.49 6.66
CA LEU A 51 -3.29 -3.61 7.65
C LEU A 51 -3.34 -2.35 8.51
N THR A 52 -4.54 -1.91 8.84
CA THR A 52 -4.77 -0.68 9.60
C THR A 52 -6.09 -0.75 10.33
N ASP A 53 -6.13 -0.23 11.55
CA ASP A 53 -7.33 -0.22 12.37
C ASP A 53 -8.09 1.10 12.22
N VAL A 54 -9.41 1.01 12.18
CA VAL A 54 -10.29 2.18 12.23
C VAL A 54 -10.26 2.74 13.64
N VAL A 55 -9.69 3.94 13.80
CA VAL A 55 -9.60 4.65 15.07
C VAL A 55 -10.92 5.37 15.36
N PHE A 56 -11.49 6.04 14.35
CA PHE A 56 -12.68 6.85 14.54
C PHE A 56 -13.48 7.03 13.26
N MET A 57 -14.81 6.99 13.37
CA MET A 57 -15.73 7.36 12.30
C MET A 57 -16.25 8.77 12.54
N LYS A 58 -15.92 9.70 11.65
CA LYS A 58 -16.33 11.11 11.75
C LYS A 58 -17.37 11.43 10.68
N PRO A 59 -18.65 11.57 11.04
CA PRO A 59 -19.64 12.16 10.15
C PRO A 59 -19.25 13.61 9.86
N GLY A 60 -19.31 14.00 8.58
CA GLY A 60 -19.12 15.39 8.16
C GLY A 60 -20.34 15.91 7.42
N GLU A 61 -20.40 17.22 7.20
CA GLU A 61 -21.55 17.85 6.53
C GLU A 61 -21.69 17.43 5.06
N GLN A 62 -20.57 17.22 4.37
CA GLN A 62 -20.54 16.82 2.96
C GLN A 62 -19.98 15.42 2.73
N LYS A 63 -18.99 15.01 3.55
CA LYS A 63 -18.32 13.71 3.46
C LYS A 63 -18.11 13.13 4.84
N ASN A 64 -18.20 11.80 4.93
CA ASN A 64 -17.85 11.05 6.12
C ASN A 64 -16.37 10.65 6.05
N PHE A 65 -15.69 10.62 7.18
CA PHE A 65 -14.29 10.21 7.28
C PHE A 65 -14.14 8.95 8.12
N CYS A 66 -13.44 7.98 7.57
CA CYS A 66 -12.95 6.80 8.26
C CYS A 66 -11.48 7.06 8.64
N ILE A 67 -11.24 7.47 9.88
CA ILE A 67 -9.90 7.76 10.39
C ILE A 67 -9.26 6.45 10.81
N ILE A 68 -8.12 6.13 10.19
CA ILE A 68 -7.38 4.90 10.42
C ILE A 68 -6.01 5.20 11.06
N ASP A 69 -5.32 4.17 11.53
CA ASP A 69 -4.02 4.33 12.19
C ASP A 69 -2.81 4.31 11.24
N ALA A 70 -2.98 3.91 9.97
CA ALA A 70 -1.98 4.08 8.92
C ALA A 70 -2.13 5.45 8.23
N ALA A 71 -1.02 5.99 7.73
CA ALA A 71 -0.99 7.32 7.13
C ALA A 71 -0.14 7.36 5.85
N MET A 72 -0.03 8.54 5.24
CA MET A 72 0.84 8.78 4.09
C MET A 72 2.32 8.50 4.39
N ASN A 73 2.75 8.52 5.66
CA ASN A 73 4.10 8.12 6.04
C ASN A 73 4.33 6.60 5.88
N ASP A 74 3.26 5.79 5.92
CA ASP A 74 3.28 4.33 5.73
C ASP A 74 2.94 3.96 4.26
N LEU A 75 1.96 4.67 3.70
CA LEU A 75 1.40 4.50 2.36
C LEU A 75 1.45 5.83 1.58
N PRO A 76 2.62 6.26 1.06
CA PRO A 76 2.74 7.57 0.43
C PRO A 76 2.09 7.66 -0.96
N ARG A 77 1.83 6.54 -1.63
CA ARG A 77 1.40 6.52 -3.04
C ARG A 77 0.09 7.28 -3.31
N PRO A 78 -0.98 7.16 -2.51
CA PRO A 78 -2.19 7.95 -2.68
C PRO A 78 -1.89 9.45 -2.61
N ALA A 79 -1.17 9.90 -1.58
CA ALA A 79 -0.82 11.31 -1.41
C ALA A 79 0.09 11.85 -2.53
N MET A 80 1.08 11.07 -2.97
CA MET A 80 2.08 11.52 -3.96
C MET A 80 1.63 11.39 -5.42
N TYR A 81 0.91 10.32 -5.75
CA TYR A 81 0.61 9.95 -7.14
C TYR A 81 -0.88 9.89 -7.44
N GLN A 82 -1.71 10.24 -6.46
CA GLN A 82 -3.15 10.00 -6.51
C GLN A 82 -3.47 8.52 -6.79
N ALA A 83 -2.59 7.62 -6.35
CA ALA A 83 -2.69 6.20 -6.68
C ALA A 83 -3.91 5.57 -6.02
N PHE A 84 -4.68 4.84 -6.80
CA PHE A 84 -5.77 4.02 -6.26
C PHE A 84 -5.21 2.74 -5.66
N HIS A 85 -5.71 2.39 -4.48
CA HIS A 85 -5.60 1.08 -3.85
C HIS A 85 -7.01 0.64 -3.44
N HIS A 86 -7.36 -0.64 -3.61
CA HIS A 86 -8.56 -1.18 -2.99
C HIS A 86 -8.40 -1.19 -1.47
N ILE A 87 -9.48 -0.86 -0.75
CA ILE A 87 -9.53 -0.87 0.71
C ILE A 87 -10.72 -1.73 1.08
N VAL A 88 -10.49 -2.78 1.86
CA VAL A 88 -11.53 -3.77 2.21
C VAL A 88 -11.49 -4.07 3.71
N PRO A 89 -12.65 -4.31 4.35
CA PRO A 89 -12.67 -4.82 5.72
C PRO A 89 -12.12 -6.24 5.76
N VAL A 90 -11.22 -6.50 6.71
CA VAL A 90 -10.65 -7.85 6.93
C VAL A 90 -11.74 -8.81 7.38
N THR A 91 -12.66 -8.34 8.24
CA THR A 91 -13.86 -9.06 8.64
C THR A 91 -15.09 -8.30 8.13
N PRO A 92 -15.70 -8.72 7.00
CA PRO A 92 -16.83 -8.02 6.42
C PRO A 92 -18.04 -7.99 7.35
N ARG A 93 -18.73 -6.86 7.39
CA ARG A 93 -19.98 -6.67 8.14
C ARG A 93 -21.17 -6.78 7.21
N SER A 94 -22.25 -7.40 7.69
CA SER A 94 -23.54 -7.38 7.00
C SER A 94 -24.20 -6.00 7.10
N GLY A 95 -24.95 -5.61 6.07
CA GLY A 95 -25.72 -4.36 6.05
C GLY A 95 -25.26 -3.39 4.97
N ALA A 96 -25.82 -2.19 4.98
CA ALA A 96 -25.51 -1.15 4.00
C ALA A 96 -24.11 -0.58 4.20
N THR A 97 -23.44 -0.26 3.10
CA THR A 97 -22.21 0.52 3.10
C THR A 97 -22.51 2.01 3.23
N THR A 98 -21.55 2.77 3.72
CA THR A 98 -21.56 4.23 3.72
C THR A 98 -20.40 4.73 2.88
N LEU A 99 -20.61 5.81 2.12
CA LEU A 99 -19.54 6.46 1.38
C LEU A 99 -18.66 7.26 2.35
N VAL A 100 -17.36 6.93 2.39
CA VAL A 100 -16.38 7.55 3.29
C VAL A 100 -15.06 7.84 2.57
N ASP A 101 -14.37 8.90 3.00
CA ASP A 101 -12.95 9.09 2.71
C ASP A 101 -12.13 8.42 3.83
N VAL A 102 -11.20 7.54 3.47
CA VAL A 102 -10.27 6.87 4.37
C VAL A 102 -9.03 7.73 4.51
N VAL A 103 -8.76 8.20 5.73
CA VAL A 103 -7.70 9.18 6.03
C VAL A 103 -6.86 8.73 7.22
N GLY A 104 -5.59 9.12 7.24
CA GLY A 104 -4.71 8.84 8.36
C GLY A 104 -4.75 9.94 9.44
N PRO A 105 -3.92 9.80 10.48
CA PRO A 105 -3.85 10.73 11.61
C PRO A 105 -2.82 11.86 11.44
N VAL A 106 -2.19 12.00 10.27
CA VAL A 106 -1.15 13.02 10.04
C VAL A 106 -1.80 14.41 9.86
N CYS A 107 -1.11 15.46 10.31
CA CYS A 107 -1.62 16.84 10.31
C CYS A 107 -1.65 17.51 8.93
N GLU A 108 -1.84 16.76 7.85
CA GLU A 108 -1.81 17.24 6.49
C GLU A 108 -3.12 16.91 5.78
N SER A 109 -3.69 17.88 5.07
CA SER A 109 -4.92 17.69 4.29
C SER A 109 -4.78 16.64 3.18
N GLY A 110 -3.54 16.42 2.74
CA GLY A 110 -3.14 15.39 1.78
C GLY A 110 -3.05 13.97 2.35
N ASP A 111 -3.24 13.75 3.65
CA ASP A 111 -3.18 12.42 4.29
C ASP A 111 -4.45 11.58 4.07
N TRP A 112 -4.78 11.37 2.80
CA TRP A 112 -5.86 10.47 2.40
C TRP A 112 -5.26 9.20 1.81
N ILE A 113 -5.82 8.05 2.21
CA ILE A 113 -5.44 6.73 1.71
C ILE A 113 -6.39 6.27 0.60
N GLY A 114 -7.66 6.67 0.68
CA GLY A 114 -8.64 6.44 -0.37
C GLY A 114 -9.83 7.37 -0.24
N ARG A 115 -10.34 7.86 -1.37
CA ARG A 115 -11.53 8.71 -1.42
C ARG A 115 -12.73 7.95 -1.95
N ASP A 116 -13.92 8.35 -1.49
CA ASP A 116 -15.22 7.88 -1.99
C ASP A 116 -15.34 6.35 -1.96
N ARG A 117 -15.08 5.77 -0.78
CA ARG A 117 -15.09 4.33 -0.55
C ARG A 117 -16.39 3.89 0.10
N GLU A 118 -17.05 2.93 -0.51
CA GLU A 118 -18.22 2.28 0.08
C GLU A 118 -17.77 1.25 1.12
N LEU A 119 -17.88 1.60 2.40
CA LEU A 119 -17.44 0.75 3.50
C LEU A 119 -18.55 0.62 4.56
N ASN A 120 -18.73 -0.59 5.08
CA ASN A 120 -19.52 -0.85 6.28
C ASN A 120 -18.54 -1.22 7.39
N VAL A 121 -18.09 -0.21 8.13
CA VAL A 121 -17.08 -0.31 9.20
C VAL A 121 -17.40 0.61 10.37
N GLN A 122 -16.84 0.29 11.53
CA GLN A 122 -16.89 1.09 12.74
C GLN A 122 -15.50 1.16 13.39
N ALA A 123 -15.35 2.03 14.39
CA ALA A 123 -14.13 2.07 15.20
C ALA A 123 -13.82 0.69 15.80
N GLY A 124 -12.54 0.30 15.74
CA GLY A 124 -12.03 -1.01 16.15
C GLY A 124 -12.03 -2.08 15.05
N ASP A 125 -12.64 -1.85 13.88
CA ASP A 125 -12.53 -2.77 12.76
C ASP A 125 -11.16 -2.63 12.07
N THR A 126 -10.63 -3.73 11.51
CA THR A 126 -9.41 -3.72 10.71
C THR A 126 -9.71 -3.66 9.22
N LEU A 127 -9.01 -2.79 8.51
CA LEU A 127 -9.01 -2.66 7.06
C LEU A 127 -7.70 -3.20 6.46
N ALA A 128 -7.78 -3.71 5.24
CA ALA A 128 -6.64 -4.04 4.41
C ALA A 128 -6.60 -3.10 3.19
N VAL A 129 -5.51 -2.34 3.05
CA VAL A 129 -5.17 -1.59 1.84
C VAL A 129 -4.39 -2.53 0.93
N LEU A 130 -5.02 -2.97 -0.16
CA LEU A 130 -4.48 -3.97 -1.07
C LEU A 130 -3.41 -3.38 -1.99
N SER A 131 -2.63 -4.25 -2.65
CA SER A 131 -1.60 -3.86 -3.63
C SER A 131 -0.51 -2.94 -3.07
N ALA A 132 -0.16 -3.12 -1.79
CA ALA A 132 0.78 -2.29 -1.04
C ALA A 132 2.20 -2.88 -0.95
N GLY A 133 2.48 -4.01 -1.60
CA GLY A 133 3.80 -4.64 -1.52
C GLY A 133 4.90 -3.96 -2.35
N ALA A 134 4.54 -3.03 -3.24
CA ALA A 134 5.50 -2.28 -4.05
C ALA A 134 5.36 -0.77 -3.82
N TYR A 135 6.48 -0.10 -3.53
CA TYR A 135 6.56 1.36 -3.42
C TYR A 135 5.70 1.97 -2.29
N CYS A 136 5.47 1.21 -1.21
CA CYS A 136 4.87 1.69 0.02
C CYS A 136 5.93 1.74 1.12
N MET A 137 6.27 0.62 1.75
CA MET A 137 7.31 0.60 2.79
C MET A 137 8.67 1.16 2.31
N SER A 138 9.06 0.88 1.06
CA SER A 138 10.31 1.42 0.49
C SER A 138 10.33 2.94 0.36
N MET A 139 9.16 3.59 0.43
CA MET A 139 8.98 5.04 0.42
C MET A 139 8.48 5.58 1.77
N ALA A 140 8.36 4.72 2.78
CA ALA A 140 7.85 5.10 4.08
C ALA A 140 8.81 6.08 4.77
N SER A 141 8.25 6.96 5.60
CA SER A 141 8.97 8.02 6.30
C SER A 141 8.55 8.09 7.77
N ASN A 142 9.27 8.90 8.53
CA ASN A 142 8.96 9.21 9.93
C ASN A 142 8.23 10.54 10.09
N TYR A 143 7.44 10.96 9.08
CA TYR A 143 6.67 12.20 9.16
C TYR A 143 5.72 12.18 10.37
N ASN A 144 5.63 13.31 11.07
CA ASN A 144 4.99 13.45 12.39
C ASN A 144 5.56 12.52 13.47
N THR A 145 6.85 12.17 13.41
CA THR A 145 7.54 11.35 14.43
C THR A 145 6.88 9.99 14.60
N ARG A 146 6.28 9.48 13.52
CA ARG A 146 5.67 8.15 13.48
C ARG A 146 6.73 7.14 13.08
N GLY A 147 6.99 6.15 13.91
CA GLY A 147 7.88 5.05 13.56
C GLY A 147 7.32 4.26 12.38
N ARG A 148 8.17 3.86 11.42
CA ARG A 148 7.74 3.00 10.31
C ARG A 148 7.12 1.71 10.84
N ALA A 149 6.08 1.25 10.16
CA ALA A 149 5.36 0.04 10.55
C ALA A 149 6.26 -1.21 10.55
N ALA A 150 5.84 -2.22 11.31
CA ALA A 150 6.40 -3.57 11.20
C ALA A 150 6.01 -4.20 9.86
N GLU A 151 6.85 -5.11 9.35
CA GLU A 151 6.50 -5.97 8.22
C GLU A 151 6.52 -7.44 8.66
N VAL A 152 5.48 -8.16 8.27
CA VAL A 152 5.32 -9.58 8.54
C VAL A 152 5.24 -10.35 7.22
N LEU A 153 5.95 -11.48 7.16
CA LEU A 153 5.89 -12.43 6.06
C LEU A 153 5.08 -13.65 6.50
N ILE A 154 4.10 -14.04 5.68
CA ILE A 154 3.33 -15.26 5.87
C ILE A 154 3.94 -16.35 4.99
N ASP A 155 4.46 -17.40 5.61
CA ASP A 155 4.99 -18.59 4.92
C ASP A 155 4.14 -19.81 5.29
N GLY A 156 3.18 -20.14 4.43
CA GLY A 156 2.17 -21.17 4.69
C GLY A 156 1.33 -20.84 5.93
N LYS A 157 1.65 -21.47 7.07
CA LYS A 157 1.00 -21.21 8.37
C LYS A 157 1.89 -20.44 9.35
N ALA A 158 3.15 -20.23 9.01
CA ALA A 158 4.10 -19.51 9.84
C ALA A 158 4.01 -18.00 9.60
N VAL A 159 4.18 -17.23 10.68
CA VAL A 159 4.22 -15.77 10.68
C VAL A 159 5.61 -15.36 11.10
N HIS A 160 6.31 -14.62 10.24
CA HIS A 160 7.65 -14.15 10.48
C HIS A 160 7.66 -12.63 10.56
N LEU A 161 8.13 -12.07 11.67
CA LEU A 161 8.46 -10.64 11.74
C LEU A 161 9.75 -10.43 10.94
N ILE A 162 9.64 -9.76 9.79
CA ILE A 162 10.79 -9.51 8.90
C ILE A 162 11.32 -8.08 9.02
N ARG A 163 10.54 -7.18 9.62
CA ARG A 163 10.94 -5.83 9.99
C ARG A 163 10.24 -5.42 11.28
N GLU A 164 11.01 -5.04 12.28
CA GLU A 164 10.47 -4.51 13.55
C GLU A 164 9.88 -3.11 13.35
N ARG A 165 8.86 -2.79 14.14
CA ARG A 165 8.29 -1.45 14.19
C ARG A 165 9.29 -0.51 14.85
N GLU A 166 9.51 0.66 14.24
CA GLU A 166 10.37 1.68 14.83
C GLU A 166 9.73 2.32 16.06
N THR A 167 10.55 2.58 17.06
CA THR A 167 10.22 3.28 18.29
C THR A 167 10.49 4.78 18.15
N PRO A 168 9.97 5.62 19.07
CA PRO A 168 10.36 7.03 19.13
C PRO A 168 11.88 7.24 19.23
N GLN A 169 12.58 6.37 19.96
CA GLN A 169 14.03 6.43 20.13
C GLN A 169 14.78 6.24 18.80
N ASP A 170 14.29 5.37 17.92
CA ASP A 170 14.89 5.16 16.59
C ASP A 170 14.80 6.42 15.72
N THR A 171 13.73 7.20 15.87
CA THR A 171 13.56 8.48 15.16
C THR A 171 14.66 9.48 15.55
N PHE A 172 14.98 9.56 16.85
CA PHE A 172 15.95 10.52 17.38
C PHE A 172 17.39 9.99 17.44
N GLN A 173 17.66 8.78 16.95
CA GLN A 173 18.97 8.11 17.11
C GLN A 173 20.15 8.94 16.56
N SER A 174 19.89 9.76 15.54
CA SER A 174 20.90 10.60 14.87
C SER A 174 21.02 12.01 15.47
N GLU A 175 20.20 12.34 16.46
CA GLU A 175 20.22 13.65 17.10
C GLU A 175 21.14 13.68 18.32
N ARG A 176 21.69 14.87 18.63
CA ARG A 176 22.55 15.10 19.80
C ARG A 176 22.17 16.43 20.42
N LEU A 177 21.98 16.44 21.74
CA LEU A 177 21.80 17.68 22.49
C LEU A 177 23.12 18.46 22.49
N VAL A 178 23.02 19.78 22.26
CA VAL A 178 24.14 20.70 22.48
C VAL A 178 24.31 20.86 23.99
N LYS A 179 25.56 20.73 24.46
CA LYS A 179 25.92 20.93 25.87
C LYS A 179 26.10 22.40 26.19
#